data_AF-A0A951Q0T1-F1
#
_entry.id   AF-A0A951Q0T1-F1
#
_cell.length_a   1.000
_cell.length_b   1.000
_cell.length_c   1.000
_cell.angle_alpha   90.00
_cell.angle_beta   90.00
_cell.angle_gamma   90.00
#
_symmetry.space_group_name_H-M   'P 1'
#
loop_
_entity.id
_entity.type
_entity.pdbx_description
1 polymer ?
#
loop_
_entity_poly.entity_id
_entity_poly.type
_entity_poly.pdbx_seq_one_letter_code
_entity_poly.pdbx_strand_id
1 'polypeptide(L)'
;MSDIALHRYLPRLPETALQEFTEWCVLEQAKTAGFDFTPDTSKLNNLPPKDYIPKLIDQFMKVKPDPIKAGLVAAIAGKEADKNALSGLPALADFVSLYVKYLIPKDGSTAEQADALLMQASQEQCEKLIQIAKKYGVEF
;
A
#
# COMPACT_ATOMS: atom_id res chain seq x y z
N MET A 1 -15.92 12.67 -8.33
CA MET A 1 -15.37 12.12 -7.08
C MET A 1 -15.87 10.69 -6.92
N SER A 2 -15.18 9.73 -7.52
CA SER A 2 -15.39 8.31 -7.23
C SER A 2 -14.22 7.90 -6.34
N ASP A 3 -14.45 7.89 -5.04
CA ASP A 3 -13.53 7.33 -4.06
C ASP A 3 -13.28 5.87 -4.44
N ILE A 4 -12.08 5.55 -4.90
CA ILE A 4 -11.75 4.19 -5.31
C ILE A 4 -11.53 3.39 -4.04
N ALA A 5 -12.58 2.72 -3.60
CA ALA A 5 -12.59 1.86 -2.43
C ALA A 5 -11.84 0.54 -2.70
N LEU A 6 -10.50 0.59 -2.75
CA LEU A 6 -9.62 -0.58 -2.97
C LEU A 6 -9.97 -1.74 -2.02
N HIS A 7 -10.32 -1.42 -0.77
CA HIS A 7 -10.73 -2.39 0.25
C HIS A 7 -11.87 -3.33 -0.19
N ARG A 8 -12.74 -2.93 -1.13
CA ARG A 8 -13.82 -3.79 -1.65
C ARG A 8 -13.32 -4.88 -2.59
N TYR A 9 -12.14 -4.69 -3.16
CA TYR A 9 -11.57 -5.54 -4.20
C TYR A 9 -10.47 -6.44 -3.67
N LEU A 10 -9.71 -5.99 -2.66
CA LEU A 10 -8.61 -6.75 -2.04
C LEU A 10 -9.02 -8.16 -1.59
N PRO A 11 -10.19 -8.40 -0.95
CA PRO A 11 -10.57 -9.75 -0.52
C PRO A 11 -10.85 -10.73 -1.65
N ARG A 12 -11.05 -10.25 -2.89
CA ARG A 12 -11.31 -11.09 -4.06
C ARG A 12 -10.03 -11.61 -4.71
N LEU A 13 -8.88 -11.07 -4.33
CA LEU A 13 -7.60 -11.43 -4.93
C LEU A 13 -7.01 -12.68 -4.27
N PRO A 14 -6.38 -13.57 -5.05
CA PRO A 14 -5.58 -14.64 -4.48
C PRO A 14 -4.38 -14.06 -3.72
N GLU A 15 -3.84 -14.81 -2.76
CA GLU A 15 -2.75 -14.34 -1.90
C GLU A 15 -1.52 -13.89 -2.70
N THR A 16 -1.21 -14.56 -3.82
CA THR A 16 -0.11 -14.19 -4.72
C THR A 16 -0.32 -12.83 -5.40
N ALA A 17 -1.57 -12.50 -5.75
CA ALA A 17 -1.91 -11.19 -6.30
C ALA A 17 -1.82 -10.10 -5.21
N LEU A 18 -2.25 -10.41 -3.98
CA LEU A 18 -2.09 -9.50 -2.84
C LEU A 18 -0.62 -9.24 -2.53
N GLN A 19 0.23 -10.27 -2.63
CA GLN A 19 1.68 -10.11 -2.48
C GLN A 19 2.24 -9.18 -3.55
N GLU A 20 1.96 -9.43 -4.84
CA GLU A 20 2.47 -8.61 -5.95
C GLU A 20 2.01 -7.15 -5.85
N PHE A 21 0.77 -6.92 -5.40
CA PHE A 21 0.26 -5.57 -5.18
C PHE A 21 0.98 -4.88 -4.00
N THR A 22 1.14 -5.60 -2.89
CA THR A 22 1.85 -5.09 -1.69
C THR A 22 3.30 -4.74 -2.02
N GLU A 23 4.00 -5.60 -2.76
CA GLU A 23 5.36 -5.36 -3.26
C GLU A 23 5.42 -4.09 -4.09
N TRP A 24 4.52 -3.93 -5.07
CA TRP A 24 4.50 -2.74 -5.90
C TRP A 24 4.25 -1.46 -5.08
N CYS A 25 3.36 -1.48 -4.09
CA CYS A 25 3.13 -0.32 -3.23
C CYS A 25 4.42 0.12 -2.52
N VAL A 26 5.15 -0.81 -1.90
CA VAL A 26 6.32 -0.45 -1.08
C VAL A 26 7.61 -0.27 -1.88
N LEU A 27 7.74 -0.90 -3.05
CA LEU A 27 8.94 -0.80 -3.89
C LEU A 27 8.83 0.27 -4.97
N GLU A 28 7.65 0.47 -5.56
CA GLU A 28 7.49 1.39 -6.67
C GLU A 28 6.76 2.66 -6.25
N GLN A 29 5.57 2.56 -5.66
CA GLN A 29 4.80 3.75 -5.34
C GLN A 29 5.44 4.58 -4.21
N ALA A 30 6.07 3.93 -3.24
CA ALA A 30 6.78 4.61 -2.16
C ALA A 30 7.90 5.55 -2.68
N LYS A 31 8.47 5.28 -3.86
CA LYS A 31 9.47 6.15 -4.48
C LYS A 31 8.91 7.54 -4.79
N THR A 32 7.62 7.64 -5.12
CA THR A 32 6.93 8.93 -5.32
C THR A 32 6.88 9.77 -4.04
N ALA A 33 6.93 9.13 -2.87
CA ALA A 33 7.07 9.80 -1.58
C ALA A 33 8.55 10.11 -1.19
N GLY A 34 9.50 9.80 -2.08
CA GLY A 34 10.94 9.90 -1.82
C GLY A 34 11.47 8.79 -0.91
N PHE A 35 10.80 7.64 -0.87
CA PHE A 35 11.25 6.45 -0.13
C PHE A 35 11.84 5.44 -1.10
N ASP A 36 13.17 5.30 -1.06
CA ASP A 36 13.87 4.23 -1.77
C ASP A 36 14.07 3.05 -0.81
N PHE A 37 13.14 2.11 -0.84
CA PHE A 37 13.16 0.93 0.01
C PHE A 37 13.78 -0.25 -0.73
N THR A 38 14.87 -0.79 -0.17
CA THR A 38 15.46 -2.05 -0.61
C THR A 38 15.22 -3.12 0.45
N PRO A 39 14.34 -4.11 0.20
CA PRO A 39 14.10 -5.19 1.15
C PRO A 39 15.30 -6.16 1.23
N ASP A 40 15.50 -6.73 2.40
CA ASP A 40 16.42 -7.85 2.61
C ASP A 40 15.78 -9.13 2.04
N THR A 41 16.12 -9.41 0.77
CA THR A 41 15.60 -10.55 0.01
C THR A 41 16.00 -11.89 0.64
N SER A 42 17.13 -11.96 1.35
CA SER A 42 17.55 -13.19 2.06
C SER A 42 16.53 -13.62 3.12
N LYS A 43 15.80 -12.65 3.68
CA LYS A 43 14.75 -12.89 4.66
C LYS A 43 13.37 -13.13 4.05
N LEU A 44 13.20 -12.89 2.75
CA LEU A 44 11.92 -12.99 2.06
C LEU A 44 11.83 -14.20 1.13
N ASN A 45 12.97 -14.69 0.64
CA ASN A 45 13.03 -15.80 -0.29
C ASN A 45 12.31 -17.05 0.23
N ASN A 46 11.55 -17.70 -0.66
CA ASN A 46 10.79 -18.92 -0.41
C ASN A 46 9.70 -18.83 0.67
N LEU A 47 9.37 -17.64 1.18
CA LEU A 47 8.22 -17.48 2.06
C LEU A 47 6.92 -17.53 1.26
N PRO A 48 5.90 -18.24 1.77
CA PRO A 48 4.56 -18.13 1.20
C PRO A 48 3.99 -16.72 1.46
N PRO A 49 3.01 -16.24 0.67
CA PRO A 49 2.44 -14.90 0.80
C PRO A 49 2.04 -14.50 2.24
N LYS A 50 1.45 -15.44 2.99
CA LYS A 50 1.05 -15.25 4.39
C LYS A 50 2.18 -14.85 5.34
N ASP A 51 3.41 -15.27 5.06
CA ASP A 51 4.60 -14.99 5.87
C ASP A 51 5.44 -13.89 5.20
N TYR A 52 5.40 -13.82 3.88
CA TYR A 52 6.10 -12.83 3.06
C TYR A 52 5.56 -11.42 3.30
N ILE A 53 4.25 -11.21 3.15
CA ILE A 53 3.62 -9.88 3.21
C ILE A 53 3.87 -9.20 4.57
N PRO A 54 3.60 -9.84 5.73
CA PRO A 54 3.88 -9.23 7.02
C PRO A 54 5.35 -8.87 7.19
N LYS A 55 6.26 -9.70 6.68
CA LYS A 55 7.70 -9.49 6.82
C LYS A 55 8.22 -8.39 5.91
N LEU A 56 7.68 -8.25 4.70
CA LEU A 56 7.98 -7.13 3.81
C LEU A 56 7.50 -5.81 4.44
N ILE A 57 6.28 -5.78 4.97
CA ILE A 57 5.72 -4.62 5.65
C ILE A 57 6.55 -4.26 6.89
N ASP A 58 6.92 -5.23 7.73
CA ASP A 58 7.79 -4.99 8.89
C ASP A 58 9.13 -4.36 8.51
N GLN A 59 9.76 -4.85 7.43
CA GLN A 59 10.99 -4.25 6.92
C GLN A 59 10.76 -2.82 6.41
N PHE A 60 9.69 -2.59 5.65
CA PHE A 60 9.36 -1.26 5.12
C PHE A 60 9.10 -0.24 6.23
N MET A 61 8.31 -0.63 7.25
CA MET A 61 7.95 0.23 8.38
C MET A 61 9.14 0.61 9.27
N LYS A 62 10.26 -0.13 9.19
CA LYS A 62 11.51 0.21 9.89
C LYS A 62 12.30 1.31 9.18
N VAL A 63 12.07 1.53 7.89
CA VAL A 63 12.70 2.61 7.13
C VAL A 63 11.91 3.90 7.37
N LYS A 64 12.29 4.64 8.43
CA LYS A 64 11.65 5.89 8.83
C LYS A 64 12.60 7.09 8.64
N PRO A 65 12.49 7.85 7.53
CA PRO A 65 13.30 9.06 7.35
C PRO A 65 12.85 10.20 8.29
N ASP A 66 11.55 10.24 8.65
CA ASP A 66 10.99 11.10 9.70
C ASP A 66 10.08 10.25 10.60
N PRO A 67 10.50 9.94 11.84
CA PRO A 67 9.74 9.07 12.73
C PRO A 67 8.42 9.68 13.21
N ILE A 68 8.31 11.02 13.27
CA ILE A 68 7.09 11.71 13.70
C ILE A 68 6.06 11.65 12.58
N LYS A 69 6.45 12.04 11.35
CA LYS A 69 5.57 11.95 10.18
C LYS A 69 5.12 10.52 9.93
N ALA A 70 6.06 9.57 9.93
CA ALA A 70 5.74 8.16 9.71
C ALA A 70 4.79 7.60 10.79
N GLY A 71 4.97 8.01 12.05
CA GLY A 71 4.07 7.63 13.14
C GLY A 71 2.64 8.15 12.96
N LEU A 72 2.50 9.43 12.58
CA LEU A 72 1.19 10.03 12.31
C LEU A 72 0.49 9.36 11.11
N VAL A 73 1.23 9.16 10.01
CA VAL A 73 0.69 8.51 8.81
C VAL A 73 0.26 7.07 9.10
N ALA A 74 1.04 6.31 9.89
CA ALA A 74 0.66 4.98 10.32
C ALA A 74 -0.65 4.98 11.14
N ALA A 75 -0.83 5.95 12.03
CA ALA A 75 -2.06 6.07 12.82
C ALA A 75 -3.28 6.41 11.96
N ILE A 76 -3.12 7.30 10.98
CA ILE A 76 -4.20 7.66 10.04
C ILE A 76 -4.57 6.45 9.16
N ALA A 77 -3.57 5.81 8.54
CA ALA A 77 -3.77 4.64 7.70
C ALA A 77 -4.39 3.47 8.48
N GLY A 78 -3.93 3.22 9.70
CA GLY A 78 -4.50 2.18 10.58
C GLY A 78 -5.96 2.46 10.92
N LYS A 79 -6.29 3.70 11.31
CA LYS A 79 -7.68 4.11 11.60
C LYS A 79 -8.60 3.96 10.38
N GLU A 80 -8.10 4.21 9.17
CA GLU A 80 -8.88 4.05 7.95
C GLU A 80 -9.03 2.58 7.57
N ALA A 81 -7.96 1.79 7.64
CA ALA A 81 -7.99 0.34 7.40
C ALA A 81 -8.94 -0.38 8.37
N ASP A 82 -8.94 0.01 9.65
CA ASP A 82 -9.84 -0.56 10.66
C ASP A 82 -11.32 -0.35 10.31
N LYS A 83 -11.68 0.77 9.68
CA LYS A 83 -13.06 1.02 9.21
C LYS A 83 -13.47 0.11 8.08
N ASN A 84 -12.51 -0.35 7.27
CA ASN A 84 -12.77 -1.24 6.14
C ASN A 84 -13.05 -2.67 6.60
N ALA A 85 -12.78 -3.00 7.88
CA ALA A 85 -13.12 -4.26 8.54
C ALA A 85 -12.61 -5.51 7.78
N LEU A 86 -11.48 -5.39 7.10
CA LEU A 86 -10.82 -6.51 6.44
C LEU A 86 -10.09 -7.39 7.45
N SER A 87 -9.80 -8.63 7.06
CA SER A 87 -9.00 -9.56 7.86
C SER A 87 -7.94 -10.25 7.01
N GLY A 88 -6.91 -10.80 7.65
CA GLY A 88 -5.84 -11.53 6.97
C GLY A 88 -5.00 -10.66 6.04
N LEU A 89 -4.54 -11.24 4.93
CA LEU A 89 -3.68 -10.55 3.96
C LEU A 89 -4.35 -9.33 3.28
N PRO A 90 -5.65 -9.36 2.94
CA PRO A 90 -6.33 -8.16 2.45
C PRO A 90 -6.23 -6.97 3.39
N ALA A 91 -6.31 -7.17 4.71
CA ALA A 91 -6.16 -6.09 5.70
C ALA A 91 -4.76 -5.49 5.69
N LEU A 92 -3.73 -6.33 5.56
CA LEU A 92 -2.34 -5.88 5.48
C LEU A 92 -2.06 -5.11 4.19
N ALA A 93 -2.59 -5.59 3.06
CA ALA A 93 -2.50 -4.91 1.76
C ALA A 93 -3.24 -3.56 1.78
N ASP A 94 -4.40 -3.49 2.43
CA ASP A 94 -5.17 -2.25 2.58
C ASP A 94 -4.39 -1.24 3.42
N PHE A 95 -3.95 -1.65 4.61
CA PHE A 95 -3.14 -0.81 5.50
C PHE A 95 -1.90 -0.25 4.80
N VAL A 96 -1.10 -1.09 4.13
CA VAL A 96 0.13 -0.62 3.50
C VAL A 96 -0.14 0.28 2.30
N SER A 97 -1.19 0.03 1.53
CA SER A 97 -1.57 0.89 0.41
C SER A 97 -1.99 2.29 0.91
N LEU A 98 -2.76 2.36 1.99
CA LEU A 98 -3.15 3.61 2.64
C LEU A 98 -1.94 4.32 3.24
N TYR A 99 -1.05 3.59 3.91
CA TYR A 99 0.16 4.13 4.49
C TYR A 99 1.05 4.77 3.43
N VAL A 100 1.34 4.06 2.32
CA VAL A 100 2.12 4.60 1.20
C VAL A 100 1.42 5.82 0.57
N LYS A 101 0.10 5.75 0.34
CA LYS A 101 -0.69 6.87 -0.20
C LYS A 101 -0.49 8.14 0.63
N TYR A 102 -0.57 8.03 1.95
CA TYR A 102 -0.43 9.17 2.86
C TYR A 102 1.03 9.62 3.09
N LEU A 103 2.02 8.84 2.66
CA LEU A 103 3.42 9.28 2.68
C LEU A 103 3.76 10.26 1.54
N ILE A 104 3.05 10.17 0.40
CA ILE A 104 3.31 10.92 -0.83
C ILE A 104 3.29 12.44 -0.67
N PRO A 105 2.38 13.06 0.09
CA PRO A 105 2.42 14.51 0.28
C PRO A 105 3.67 14.93 1.08
N LYS A 106 4.74 15.29 0.37
CA LYS A 106 5.85 16.14 0.84
C LYS A 106 5.80 17.54 0.22
N ASP A 107 5.16 17.69 -0.93
CA ASP A 107 5.35 18.84 -1.84
C ASP A 107 4.10 19.70 -2.09
N GLY A 108 2.98 19.38 -1.43
CA GLY A 108 1.79 20.23 -1.49
C GLY A 108 2.02 21.53 -0.72
N SER A 109 2.22 22.63 -1.43
CA SER A 109 2.29 23.97 -0.81
C SER A 109 0.91 24.44 -0.32
N THR A 110 -0.16 23.75 -0.75
CA THR A 110 -1.55 23.98 -0.34
C THR A 110 -2.30 22.65 -0.16
N ALA A 111 -3.43 22.70 0.54
CA ALA A 111 -4.29 21.53 0.76
C ALA A 111 -4.80 20.93 -0.56
N GLU A 112 -5.13 21.76 -1.55
CA GLU A 112 -5.63 21.33 -2.85
C GLU A 112 -4.59 20.54 -3.64
N GLN A 113 -3.30 20.92 -3.54
CA GLN A 113 -2.22 20.17 -4.17
C GLN A 113 -2.00 18.82 -3.50
N ALA A 114 -2.11 18.76 -2.17
CA ALA A 114 -2.04 17.50 -1.43
C ALA A 114 -3.20 16.56 -1.82
N ASP A 115 -4.43 17.08 -1.92
CA ASP A 115 -5.60 16.30 -2.35
C ASP A 115 -5.44 15.77 -3.79
N ALA A 116 -4.92 16.58 -4.70
CA ALA A 116 -4.65 16.16 -6.08
C ALA A 116 -3.62 15.02 -6.14
N LEU A 117 -2.53 15.10 -5.37
CA LEU A 117 -1.51 14.05 -5.27
C LEU A 117 -2.08 12.77 -4.66
N LEU A 118 -2.90 12.87 -3.62
CA LEU A 118 -3.58 11.72 -3.01
C LEU A 118 -4.55 11.05 -3.98
N MET A 119 -5.29 11.85 -4.76
CA MET A 119 -6.20 11.34 -5.78
C MET A 119 -5.44 10.61 -6.90
N GLN A 120 -4.34 11.19 -7.38
CA GLN A 120 -3.48 10.54 -8.36
C GLN A 120 -2.91 9.22 -7.82
N ALA A 121 -2.40 9.21 -6.59
CA ALA A 121 -1.88 8.00 -5.96
C ALA A 121 -2.95 6.90 -5.82
N SER A 122 -4.19 7.29 -5.54
CA SER A 122 -5.33 6.36 -5.44
C SER A 122 -5.69 5.78 -6.80
N GLN A 123 -5.63 6.60 -7.86
CA GLN A 123 -5.84 6.17 -9.23
C GLN A 123 -4.76 5.17 -9.68
N GLU A 124 -3.48 5.46 -9.41
CA GLU A 124 -2.36 4.57 -9.74
C GLU A 124 -2.48 3.22 -9.02
N GLN A 125 -2.85 3.21 -7.74
CA GLN A 125 -3.11 1.98 -6.99
C GLN A 125 -4.25 1.18 -7.61
N CYS A 126 -5.34 1.84 -8.00
CA CYS A 126 -6.47 1.19 -8.66
C CYS A 126 -6.06 0.52 -9.97
N GLU A 127 -5.38 1.27 -10.84
CA GLU A 127 -4.93 0.79 -12.13
C GLU A 127 -3.99 -0.39 -11.97
N LYS A 128 -3.07 -0.31 -11.00
CA LYS A 128 -2.17 -1.42 -10.70
C LYS A 128 -2.94 -2.64 -10.19
N LEU A 129 -3.89 -2.46 -9.28
CA LEU A 129 -4.71 -3.53 -8.75
C LEU A 129 -5.49 -4.23 -9.88
N ILE A 130 -6.07 -3.47 -10.81
CA ILE A 130 -6.78 -4.01 -11.98
C ILE A 130 -5.83 -4.79 -12.89
N GLN A 131 -4.64 -4.28 -13.16
CA GLN A 131 -3.64 -4.98 -13.98
C GLN A 131 -3.26 -6.32 -13.35
N ILE A 132 -3.01 -6.34 -12.05
CA ILE A 132 -2.69 -7.55 -11.30
C ILE A 132 -3.88 -8.50 -11.31
N ALA A 133 -5.09 -8.03 -10.99
CA ALA A 133 -6.30 -8.86 -10.99
C ALA A 133 -6.49 -9.60 -12.32
N LYS A 134 -6.35 -8.88 -13.44
CA LYS A 134 -6.42 -9.47 -14.79
C LYS A 134 -5.39 -10.58 -15.01
N LYS A 135 -4.15 -10.40 -14.55
CA LYS A 135 -3.09 -11.43 -14.65
C LYS A 135 -3.47 -12.73 -13.93
N TYR A 136 -4.24 -12.64 -12.85
CA TYR A 136 -4.70 -13.79 -12.07
C TYR A 136 -6.14 -14.23 -12.41
N GLY A 137 -6.75 -13.69 -13.47
CA GLY A 137 -8.08 -14.07 -13.92
C GLY A 137 -9.23 -13.59 -13.02
N VAL A 138 -9.02 -12.51 -12.26
CA VAL A 138 -10.03 -11.87 -11.41
C VAL A 138 -10.62 -10.66 -12.13
N GLU A 139 -11.95 -10.61 -12.23
CA GLU A 139 -12.71 -9.47 -12.75
C GLU A 139 -13.42 -8.72 -11.59
N PHE A 140 -13.52 -7.39 -11.69
CA PHE A 140 -13.98 -6.51 -10.61
C PHE A 140 -15.36 -5.90 -10.86
#